data_AF-A0A963JK20-F1
#
_entry.id   AF-A0A963JK20-F1
#
_cell.length_a   1.000
_cell.length_b   1.000
_cell.length_c   1.000
_cell.angle_alpha   90.00
_cell.angle_beta   90.00
_cell.angle_gamma   90.00
#
_symmetry.space_group_name_H-M   'P 1'
#
loop_
_entity.id
_entity.type
_entity.pdbx_description
1 polymer ?
#
loop_
_entity_poly.entity_id
_entity_poly.type
_entity_poly.pdbx_seq_one_letter_code
_entity_poly.pdbx_strand_id
1 'polypeptide(L)'
;MSDEYQNVLKAHENIKDFKEKLKNDLQSVMAEIEKVQEKLAWLQNSYLPLNDLKEAIIQFLAAKGQDYRDEFIRPAISALACNRSWGATSKIQEEFGLPLEYKAIEDAIGGITPGFSACQIINPNKSYPFDDRAFFCLLFDSIEPVLRNIIENMESSEFGYDRIRKEEIGPSLEERREMIKVVAQEILTLEQKKASVISKLESLGVSISTLIPSKKQGLA
;
A
#
# COMPACT_ATOMS: atom_id res chain seq x y z
N MET A 1 -55.78 38.93 -0.03
CA MET A 1 -54.73 37.94 -0.34
C MET A 1 -54.96 36.75 0.58
N SER A 2 -55.09 35.54 0.06
CA SER A 2 -55.41 34.35 0.87
C SER A 2 -54.19 33.88 1.67
N ASP A 3 -54.43 33.29 2.84
CA ASP A 3 -53.40 32.69 3.70
C ASP A 3 -52.55 31.64 2.97
N GLU A 4 -53.13 31.00 1.95
CA GLU A 4 -52.47 30.03 1.06
C GLU A 4 -51.29 30.63 0.28
N TYR A 5 -51.45 31.84 -0.26
CA TYR A 5 -50.39 32.52 -1.01
C TYR A 5 -49.22 32.92 -0.10
N GLN A 6 -49.51 33.37 1.11
CA GLN A 6 -48.50 33.70 2.12
C GLN A 6 -47.73 32.46 2.59
N ASN A 7 -48.41 31.31 2.69
CA ASN A 7 -47.77 30.04 3.03
C ASN A 7 -46.84 29.54 1.92
N VAL A 8 -47.23 29.68 0.65
CA VAL A 8 -46.39 29.32 -0.50
C VAL A 8 -45.14 30.20 -0.58
N LEU A 9 -45.27 31.52 -0.38
CA LEU A 9 -44.13 32.44 -0.36
C LEU A 9 -43.11 32.08 0.74
N LYS A 10 -43.59 31.85 1.97
CA LYS A 10 -42.72 31.42 3.09
C LYS A 10 -42.04 30.09 2.80
N ALA A 11 -42.74 29.12 2.23
CA ALA A 11 -42.16 27.84 1.85
C ALA A 11 -41.06 28.01 0.79
N HIS A 12 -41.26 28.89 -0.19
CA HIS A 12 -40.27 29.18 -1.22
C HIS A 12 -39.01 29.86 -0.65
N GLU A 13 -39.17 30.84 0.25
CA GLU A 13 -38.05 31.48 0.95
C GLU A 13 -37.27 30.47 1.80
N ASN A 14 -37.96 29.61 2.57
CA ASN A 14 -37.33 28.56 3.35
C ASN A 14 -36.51 27.59 2.49
N ILE A 15 -37.02 27.19 1.32
CA ILE A 15 -36.30 26.33 0.38
C ILE A 15 -35.06 27.04 -0.19
N LYS A 16 -35.18 28.34 -0.49
CA LYS A 16 -34.04 29.15 -0.98
C LYS A 16 -32.94 29.23 0.07
N ASP A 17 -33.29 29.54 1.31
CA ASP A 17 -32.33 29.64 2.43
C ASP A 17 -31.69 28.28 2.73
N PHE A 18 -32.48 27.20 2.67
CA PHE A 18 -31.97 25.85 2.86
C PHE A 18 -31.00 25.42 1.75
N LYS A 19 -31.28 25.76 0.49
CA LYS A 19 -30.36 25.53 -0.64
C LYS A 19 -29.04 26.27 -0.43
N GLU A 20 -29.09 27.52 -0.01
CA GLU A 20 -27.88 28.32 0.21
C GLU A 20 -27.04 27.76 1.36
N LYS A 21 -27.69 27.34 2.45
CA LYS A 21 -27.03 26.63 3.55
C LYS A 21 -26.33 25.35 3.06
N LEU A 22 -27.00 24.52 2.28
CA LEU A 22 -26.41 23.29 1.76
C LEU A 22 -25.22 23.54 0.80
N LYS A 23 -25.25 24.62 0.01
CA LYS A 23 -24.10 25.02 -0.81
C LYS A 23 -22.90 25.44 0.04
N ASN A 24 -23.14 26.23 1.07
CA ASN A 24 -22.09 26.64 2.01
C ASN A 24 -21.52 25.43 2.76
N ASP A 25 -22.40 24.50 3.19
CA ASP A 25 -21.99 23.24 3.80
C ASP A 25 -21.13 22.40 2.84
N LEU A 26 -21.52 22.33 1.55
CA LEU A 26 -20.74 21.61 0.53
C LEU A 26 -19.35 22.23 0.35
N GLN A 27 -19.26 23.56 0.25
CA GLN A 27 -17.98 24.26 0.13
C GLN A 27 -17.09 24.04 1.36
N SER A 28 -17.66 24.12 2.57
CA SER A 28 -16.94 23.85 3.81
C SER A 28 -16.37 22.43 3.83
N VAL A 29 -17.21 21.43 3.49
CA VAL A 29 -16.77 20.02 3.47
C VAL A 29 -15.70 19.79 2.42
N MET A 30 -15.79 20.40 1.24
CA MET A 30 -14.76 20.30 0.21
C MET A 30 -13.42 20.90 0.66
N ALA A 31 -13.45 22.07 1.30
CA ALA A 31 -12.25 22.69 1.86
C ALA A 31 -11.65 21.89 3.02
N GLU A 32 -12.49 21.26 3.85
CA GLU A 32 -12.04 20.33 4.89
C GLU A 32 -11.34 19.10 4.28
N ILE A 33 -11.93 18.49 3.24
CA ILE A 33 -11.32 17.36 2.52
C ILE A 33 -9.95 17.74 1.97
N GLU A 34 -9.83 18.90 1.32
CA GLU A 34 -8.55 19.38 0.77
C GLU A 34 -7.49 19.52 1.86
N LYS A 35 -7.80 20.18 2.98
CA LYS A 35 -6.88 20.32 4.12
C LYS A 35 -6.45 18.97 4.71
N VAL A 36 -7.39 18.04 4.85
CA VAL A 36 -7.09 16.70 5.40
C VAL A 36 -6.25 15.89 4.40
N GLN A 37 -6.48 16.04 3.10
CA GLN A 37 -5.65 15.45 2.05
C GLN A 37 -4.23 16.04 2.03
N GLU A 38 -4.06 17.36 2.22
CA GLU A 38 -2.76 17.99 2.38
C GLU A 38 -2.03 17.45 3.61
N LYS A 39 -2.73 17.28 4.74
CA LYS A 39 -2.17 16.66 5.95
C LYS A 39 -1.73 15.23 5.70
N LEU A 40 -2.53 14.42 4.99
CA LEU A 40 -2.18 13.06 4.63
C LEU A 40 -0.91 13.03 3.76
N ALA A 41 -0.86 13.89 2.74
CA ALA A 41 0.30 14.00 1.86
C ALA A 41 1.55 14.41 2.64
N TRP A 42 1.44 15.35 3.58
CA TRP A 42 2.56 15.73 4.45
C TRP A 42 3.02 14.56 5.34
N LEU A 43 2.10 13.82 5.96
CA LEU A 43 2.44 12.64 6.79
C LEU A 43 3.15 11.56 5.96
N GLN A 44 2.76 11.37 4.70
CA GLN A 44 3.33 10.36 3.81
C GLN A 44 4.69 10.75 3.23
N ASN A 45 4.95 12.05 3.04
CA ASN A 45 6.14 12.53 2.33
C ASN A 45 7.18 13.24 3.22
N SER A 46 6.85 13.51 4.49
CA SER A 46 7.80 14.08 5.45
C SER A 46 8.89 13.08 5.85
N TYR A 47 10.07 13.58 6.21
CA TYR A 47 11.15 12.72 6.68
C TYR A 47 10.81 12.09 8.04
N LEU A 48 11.28 10.87 8.28
CA LEU A 48 11.21 10.26 9.62
C LEU A 48 12.23 10.90 10.55
N PRO A 49 12.07 10.81 11.87
CA PRO A 49 13.19 10.96 12.79
C PRO A 49 14.29 9.94 12.46
N LEU A 50 15.56 10.30 12.68
CA LEU A 50 16.70 9.47 12.26
C LEU A 50 16.63 8.04 12.82
N ASN A 51 16.33 7.88 14.11
CA ASN A 51 16.26 6.55 14.74
C ASN A 51 15.12 5.71 14.15
N ASP A 52 13.99 6.35 13.86
CA ASP A 52 12.86 5.68 13.19
C ASP A 52 13.20 5.28 11.76
N LEU A 53 13.97 6.09 11.02
CA LEU A 53 14.45 5.72 9.69
C LEU A 53 15.37 4.50 9.76
N LYS A 54 16.33 4.49 10.70
CA LYS A 54 17.25 3.37 10.93
C LYS A 54 16.48 2.07 11.19
N GLU A 55 15.51 2.12 12.09
CA GLU A 55 14.64 0.98 12.39
C GLU A 55 13.76 0.59 11.20
N ALA A 56 13.21 1.56 10.46
CA ALA A 56 12.43 1.31 9.26
C ALA A 56 13.24 0.60 8.16
N ILE A 57 14.54 0.90 8.02
CA ILE A 57 15.42 0.20 7.07
C ILE A 57 15.56 -1.27 7.45
N ILE A 58 15.78 -1.59 8.73
CA ILE A 58 15.85 -2.98 9.20
C ILE A 58 14.53 -3.71 8.92
N GLN A 59 13.38 -3.10 9.28
CA GLN A 59 12.06 -3.66 8.99
C GLN A 59 11.83 -3.86 7.49
N PHE A 60 12.28 -2.93 6.65
CA PHE A 60 12.18 -3.02 5.20
C PHE A 60 12.96 -4.21 4.64
N LEU A 61 14.22 -4.40 5.07
CA LEU A 61 15.05 -5.54 4.64
C LEU A 61 14.43 -6.88 5.06
N ALA A 62 13.92 -6.97 6.29
CA ALA A 62 13.20 -8.14 6.78
C ALA A 62 11.99 -8.47 5.90
N ALA A 63 11.15 -7.46 5.63
CA ALA A 63 9.96 -7.59 4.80
C ALA A 63 10.30 -8.04 3.37
N LYS A 64 11.38 -7.50 2.78
CA LYS A 64 11.80 -7.90 1.43
C LYS A 64 12.31 -9.33 1.35
N GLY A 65 12.94 -9.84 2.42
CA GLY A 65 13.26 -11.25 2.54
C GLY A 65 11.99 -12.12 2.60
N GLN A 66 10.97 -11.70 3.34
CA GLN A 66 9.67 -12.39 3.41
C GLN A 66 8.94 -12.38 2.06
N ASP A 67 8.90 -11.25 1.37
CA ASP A 67 8.32 -11.14 0.03
C ASP A 67 8.97 -12.15 -0.92
N TYR A 68 10.31 -12.24 -0.91
CA TYR A 68 11.04 -13.19 -1.75
C TYR A 68 10.73 -14.65 -1.41
N ARG A 69 10.57 -14.96 -0.11
CA ARG A 69 10.14 -16.28 0.34
C ARG A 69 8.82 -16.69 -0.29
N ASP A 70 7.84 -15.79 -0.25
CA ASP A 70 6.48 -16.05 -0.69
C ASP A 70 6.35 -16.01 -2.22
N GLU A 71 7.11 -15.15 -2.91
CA GLU A 71 7.09 -15.01 -4.37
C GLU A 71 7.90 -16.10 -5.11
N PHE A 72 9.02 -16.56 -4.54
CA PHE A 72 9.96 -17.44 -5.25
C PHE A 72 10.18 -18.78 -4.56
N ILE A 73 10.56 -18.78 -3.28
CA ILE A 73 10.96 -20.01 -2.59
C ILE A 73 9.77 -20.97 -2.41
N ARG A 74 8.65 -20.49 -1.85
CA ARG A 74 7.47 -21.33 -1.64
C ARG A 74 6.88 -21.85 -2.95
N PRO A 75 6.73 -21.03 -4.01
CA PRO A 75 6.31 -21.52 -5.31
C PRO A 75 7.28 -22.52 -5.93
N ALA A 76 8.59 -22.32 -5.80
CA ALA A 76 9.59 -23.27 -6.32
C ALA A 76 9.53 -24.63 -5.59
N ILE A 77 9.39 -24.63 -4.26
CA ILE A 77 9.21 -25.86 -3.48
C ILE A 77 7.89 -26.55 -3.86
N SER A 78 6.81 -25.78 -4.02
CA SER A 78 5.52 -26.31 -4.48
C SER A 78 5.61 -26.91 -5.88
N ALA A 79 6.34 -26.25 -6.78
CA ALA A 79 6.58 -26.74 -8.13
C ALA A 79 7.39 -28.04 -8.13
N LEU A 80 8.41 -28.15 -7.25
CA LEU A 80 9.15 -29.39 -7.06
C LEU A 80 8.25 -30.50 -6.52
N ALA A 81 7.50 -30.20 -5.46
CA ALA A 81 6.60 -31.15 -4.80
C ALA A 81 5.48 -31.66 -5.70
N CYS A 82 5.09 -30.88 -6.72
CA CYS A 82 3.97 -31.19 -7.61
C CYS A 82 4.42 -31.51 -9.05
N ASN A 83 5.63 -32.07 -9.26
CA ASN A 83 6.15 -32.46 -10.58
C ASN A 83 6.19 -31.35 -11.64
N ARG A 84 6.14 -30.06 -11.25
CA ARG A 84 6.15 -28.93 -12.19
C ARG A 84 7.56 -28.46 -12.59
N SER A 85 8.56 -28.77 -11.76
CA SER A 85 9.96 -28.37 -11.97
C SER A 85 10.78 -29.38 -12.75
N TRP A 86 10.24 -30.57 -12.98
CA TRP A 86 10.91 -31.64 -13.71
C TRP A 86 10.60 -31.45 -15.20
N GLY A 87 11.63 -31.25 -16.02
CA GLY A 87 11.47 -30.94 -17.45
C GLY A 87 10.70 -32.00 -18.24
N ALA A 88 10.22 -31.60 -19.41
CA ALA A 88 9.29 -32.30 -20.31
C ALA A 88 9.79 -33.67 -20.83
N THR A 89 9.91 -34.68 -19.97
CA THR A 89 9.73 -36.06 -20.44
C THR A 89 8.24 -36.34 -20.53
N SER A 90 7.81 -37.14 -21.50
CA SER A 90 6.38 -37.37 -21.80
C SER A 90 5.59 -37.93 -20.62
N LYS A 91 6.22 -38.70 -19.72
CA LYS A 91 5.61 -39.16 -18.46
C LYS A 91 5.40 -38.03 -17.44
N ILE A 92 6.36 -37.11 -17.35
CA ILE A 92 6.32 -36.00 -16.39
C ILE A 92 5.24 -34.96 -16.76
N GLN A 93 4.85 -34.87 -18.04
CA GLN A 93 3.71 -34.04 -18.45
C GLN A 93 2.37 -34.57 -17.94
N GLU A 94 2.19 -35.89 -17.88
CA GLU A 94 0.97 -36.52 -17.34
C GLU A 94 0.89 -36.37 -15.81
N GLU A 95 2.04 -36.34 -15.15
CA GLU A 95 2.17 -36.18 -13.69
C GLU A 95 2.23 -34.70 -13.25
N PHE A 96 2.17 -33.75 -14.19
CA PHE A 96 2.29 -32.33 -13.92
C PHE A 96 1.18 -31.86 -12.95
N GLY A 97 1.58 -31.29 -11.82
CA GLY A 97 0.67 -30.81 -10.79
C GLY A 97 0.25 -31.87 -9.77
N LEU A 98 0.61 -33.14 -9.96
CA LEU A 98 0.44 -34.20 -8.96
C LEU A 98 1.59 -34.22 -7.97
N PRO A 99 1.35 -34.57 -6.69
CA PRO A 99 2.42 -34.74 -5.71
C PRO A 99 3.48 -35.76 -6.16
N LEU A 100 4.73 -35.54 -5.75
CA LEU A 100 5.81 -36.50 -5.93
C LEU A 100 5.47 -37.85 -5.29
N GLU A 101 5.67 -38.93 -6.04
CA GLU A 101 5.55 -40.28 -5.51
C GLU A 101 6.75 -40.65 -4.64
N TYR A 102 6.54 -41.53 -3.66
CA TYR A 102 7.60 -42.04 -2.79
C TYR A 102 8.79 -42.61 -3.58
N LYS A 103 8.52 -43.38 -4.64
CA LYS A 103 9.57 -43.96 -5.48
C LYS A 103 10.42 -42.88 -6.16
N ALA A 104 9.80 -41.81 -6.66
CA ALA A 104 10.52 -40.70 -7.29
C ALA A 104 11.45 -39.98 -6.28
N ILE A 105 11.04 -39.89 -5.01
CA ILE A 105 11.85 -39.35 -3.93
C ILE A 105 13.05 -40.27 -3.62
N GLU A 106 12.83 -41.57 -3.44
CA GLU A 106 13.91 -42.54 -3.18
C GLU A 106 14.90 -42.62 -4.34
N ASP A 107 14.41 -42.64 -5.58
CA ASP A 107 15.25 -42.65 -6.78
C ASP A 107 16.11 -41.37 -6.85
N ALA A 108 15.57 -40.20 -6.49
CA ALA A 108 16.31 -38.95 -6.42
C ALA A 108 17.35 -38.94 -5.29
N ILE A 109 17.02 -39.41 -4.08
CA ILE A 109 17.95 -39.54 -2.95
C ILE A 109 19.07 -40.53 -3.27
N GLY A 110 18.74 -41.63 -3.95
CA GLY A 110 19.70 -42.63 -4.43
C GLY A 110 20.58 -42.17 -5.60
N GLY A 111 20.41 -40.94 -6.10
CA GLY A 111 21.18 -40.38 -7.20
C GLY A 111 20.86 -41.00 -8.57
N ILE A 112 19.73 -41.68 -8.69
CA ILE A 112 19.28 -42.37 -9.91
C ILE A 112 18.69 -41.37 -10.91
N THR A 113 18.12 -40.26 -10.42
CA THR A 113 17.49 -39.24 -11.27
C THR A 113 18.45 -38.08 -11.59
N PRO A 114 18.70 -37.74 -12.87
CA PRO A 114 19.53 -36.60 -13.25
C PRO A 114 18.74 -35.30 -13.05
N GLY A 115 18.95 -34.59 -11.94
CA GLY A 115 18.03 -33.53 -11.50
C GLY A 115 18.65 -32.23 -11.01
N PHE A 116 19.82 -31.80 -11.50
CA PHE A 116 20.44 -30.54 -11.03
C PHE A 116 19.54 -29.30 -11.27
N SER A 117 18.68 -29.32 -12.30
CA SER A 117 17.73 -28.24 -12.58
C SER A 117 16.48 -28.25 -11.70
N ALA A 118 16.07 -29.41 -11.16
CA ALA A 118 14.85 -29.53 -10.35
C ALA A 118 15.00 -28.89 -8.95
N CYS A 119 16.23 -28.77 -8.44
CA CYS A 119 16.53 -28.24 -7.11
C CYS A 119 16.93 -26.75 -7.11
N GLN A 120 16.78 -26.04 -8.23
CA GLN A 120 17.13 -24.61 -8.31
C GLN A 120 16.04 -23.73 -7.66
N ILE A 121 16.07 -23.62 -6.34
CA ILE A 121 15.06 -22.88 -5.55
C ILE A 121 15.34 -21.35 -5.57
N ILE A 122 16.61 -20.95 -5.56
CA ILE A 122 17.01 -19.54 -5.38
C ILE A 122 17.24 -18.83 -6.72
N ASN A 123 17.59 -19.56 -7.77
CA ASN A 123 17.75 -19.00 -9.12
C ASN A 123 17.29 -20.02 -10.16
N PRO A 124 15.96 -20.24 -10.28
CA PRO A 124 15.42 -21.23 -11.21
C PRO A 124 15.72 -20.94 -12.69
N ASN A 125 16.29 -19.79 -13.04
CA ASN A 125 16.76 -19.47 -14.38
C ASN A 125 18.05 -18.63 -14.30
N LYS A 126 19.18 -19.18 -14.77
CA LYS A 126 20.57 -18.67 -14.65
C LYS A 126 20.86 -17.30 -15.32
N SER A 127 19.86 -16.49 -15.62
CA SER A 127 19.97 -15.31 -16.49
C SER A 127 20.10 -13.97 -15.76
N TYR A 128 20.02 -13.92 -14.43
CA TYR A 128 20.11 -12.66 -13.67
C TYR A 128 21.26 -12.68 -12.63
N PRO A 129 21.86 -11.51 -12.31
CA PRO A 129 22.72 -11.36 -11.15
C PRO A 129 21.98 -11.80 -9.87
N PHE A 130 22.75 -12.19 -8.86
CA PHE A 130 22.24 -12.64 -7.57
C PHE A 130 21.25 -11.61 -6.97
N ASP A 131 20.09 -12.10 -6.51
CA ASP A 131 19.06 -11.28 -5.87
C ASP A 131 19.31 -11.24 -4.36
N ASP A 132 19.73 -10.09 -3.83
CA ASP A 132 20.01 -9.91 -2.40
C ASP A 132 18.81 -10.23 -1.51
N ARG A 133 17.58 -10.17 -2.04
CA ARG A 133 16.39 -10.58 -1.30
C ARG A 133 16.41 -12.07 -0.94
N ALA A 134 17.08 -12.91 -1.72
CA ALA A 134 17.31 -14.30 -1.35
C ALA A 134 18.21 -14.42 -0.12
N PHE A 135 19.24 -13.56 -0.02
CA PHE A 135 20.12 -13.51 1.13
C PHE A 135 19.36 -13.07 2.39
N PHE A 136 18.55 -12.01 2.30
CA PHE A 136 17.68 -11.60 3.40
C PHE A 136 16.67 -12.71 3.75
N CYS A 137 16.03 -13.34 2.77
CA CYS A 137 15.08 -14.42 3.04
C CYS A 137 15.69 -15.57 3.88
N LEU A 138 16.93 -15.95 3.61
CA LEU A 138 17.54 -17.16 4.17
C LEU A 138 18.38 -16.89 5.43
N LEU A 139 18.98 -15.71 5.53
CA LEU A 139 20.01 -15.42 6.52
C LEU A 139 19.72 -14.16 7.36
N PHE A 140 18.57 -13.50 7.18
CA PHE A 140 18.28 -12.24 7.88
C PHE A 140 18.47 -12.35 9.40
N ASP A 141 17.89 -13.36 10.06
CA ASP A 141 18.02 -13.52 11.52
C ASP A 141 19.48 -13.65 11.99
N SER A 142 20.37 -14.16 11.14
CA SER A 142 21.80 -14.29 11.46
C SER A 142 22.59 -12.99 11.24
N ILE A 143 22.18 -12.17 10.28
CA ILE A 143 22.89 -10.93 9.91
C ILE A 143 22.26 -9.68 10.54
N GLU A 144 21.01 -9.74 10.98
CA GLU A 144 20.25 -8.59 11.49
C GLU A 144 20.96 -7.91 12.67
N PRO A 145 21.51 -8.61 13.67
CA PRO A 145 22.27 -7.96 14.74
C PRO A 145 23.50 -7.19 14.23
N VAL A 146 24.18 -7.72 13.20
CA VAL A 146 25.35 -7.08 12.59
C VAL A 146 24.92 -5.84 11.81
N LEU A 147 23.87 -5.95 11.00
CA LEU A 147 23.30 -4.81 10.26
C LEU A 147 22.82 -3.70 11.20
N ARG A 148 22.12 -4.08 12.27
CA ARG A 148 21.66 -3.15 13.29
C ARG A 148 22.82 -2.40 13.93
N ASN A 149 23.85 -3.12 14.37
CA ASN A 149 25.04 -2.49 14.93
C ASN A 149 25.72 -1.53 13.94
N ILE A 150 25.82 -1.87 12.66
CA ILE A 150 26.36 -0.95 11.64
C ILE A 150 25.49 0.31 11.55
N ILE A 151 24.18 0.14 11.34
CA ILE A 151 23.24 1.25 11.14
C ILE A 151 23.15 2.16 12.37
N GLU A 152 23.17 1.60 13.58
CA GLU A 152 23.14 2.37 14.82
C GLU A 152 24.36 3.28 14.97
N ASN A 153 25.54 2.81 14.55
CA ASN A 153 26.79 3.56 14.62
C ASN A 153 26.99 4.56 13.47
N MET A 154 26.15 4.52 12.42
CA MET A 154 26.22 5.49 11.33
C MET A 154 25.75 6.89 11.78
N GLU A 155 26.46 7.92 11.36
CA GLU A 155 26.19 9.31 11.67
C GLU A 155 24.98 9.86 10.90
N SER A 156 24.37 10.94 11.40
CA SER A 156 23.24 11.59 10.73
C SER A 156 23.59 12.10 9.31
N SER A 157 24.84 12.50 9.11
CA SER A 157 25.40 12.96 7.82
C SER A 157 25.40 11.84 6.77
N GLU A 158 25.61 10.58 7.18
CA GLU A 158 25.58 9.41 6.27
C GLU A 158 24.16 9.11 5.77
N PHE A 159 23.13 9.57 6.48
CA PHE A 159 21.73 9.53 6.05
C PHE A 159 21.27 10.84 5.40
N GLY A 160 22.16 11.82 5.21
CA GLY A 160 21.83 13.11 4.59
C GLY A 160 21.01 14.07 5.46
N TYR A 161 20.94 13.85 6.78
CA TYR A 161 20.17 14.70 7.69
C TYR A 161 20.80 16.08 7.92
N ASP A 162 22.05 16.28 7.49
CA ASP A 162 22.69 17.60 7.40
C ASP A 162 21.99 18.52 6.39
N ARG A 163 21.22 17.95 5.46
CA ARG A 163 20.51 18.68 4.39
C ARG A 163 19.02 18.87 4.66
N ILE A 164 18.52 18.36 5.77
CA ILE A 164 17.08 18.36 6.11
C ILE A 164 16.85 19.39 7.22
N ARG A 165 15.88 20.28 7.04
CA ARG A 165 15.47 21.22 8.10
C ARG A 165 14.60 20.49 9.12
N LYS A 166 14.65 20.92 10.38
CA LYS A 166 13.93 20.26 11.48
C LYS A 166 12.42 20.22 11.24
N GLU A 167 11.87 21.22 10.57
CA GLU A 167 10.44 21.34 10.28
C GLU A 167 9.96 20.38 9.18
N GLU A 168 10.90 19.79 8.43
CA GLU A 168 10.63 18.80 7.38
C GLU A 168 10.61 17.37 7.95
N ILE A 169 11.03 17.20 9.22
CA ILE A 169 10.98 15.95 9.96
C ILE A 169 9.61 15.85 10.64
N GLY A 170 8.85 14.84 10.25
CA GLY A 170 7.53 14.55 10.80
C GLY A 170 7.57 13.82 12.15
N PRO A 171 6.41 13.35 12.64
CA PRO A 171 6.32 12.56 13.86
C PRO A 171 7.04 11.20 13.71
N SER A 172 7.18 10.48 14.83
CA SER A 172 7.79 9.14 14.87
C SER A 172 7.06 8.15 13.95
N LEU A 173 7.70 7.02 13.63
CA LEU A 173 7.12 6.04 12.71
C LEU A 173 5.79 5.47 13.23
N GLU A 174 5.72 5.16 14.52
CA GLU A 174 4.51 4.60 15.14
C GLU A 174 3.38 5.62 15.19
N GLU A 175 3.64 6.83 15.68
CA GLU A 175 2.66 7.91 15.71
C GLU A 175 2.15 8.23 14.29
N ARG A 176 3.05 8.26 13.32
CA ARG A 176 2.70 8.53 11.91
C ARG A 176 1.78 7.47 11.34
N ARG A 177 2.06 6.18 11.59
CA ARG A 177 1.18 5.07 11.15
C ARG A 177 -0.22 5.23 11.72
N GLU A 178 -0.34 5.63 12.99
CA GLU A 178 -1.63 5.85 13.62
C GLU A 178 -2.34 7.10 13.09
N MET A 179 -1.63 8.22 12.96
CA MET A 179 -2.16 9.45 12.37
C MET A 179 -2.66 9.23 10.94
N ILE A 180 -1.95 8.45 10.11
CA ILE A 180 -2.38 8.13 8.75
C ILE A 180 -3.69 7.36 8.75
N LYS A 181 -3.87 6.37 9.64
CA LYS A 181 -5.14 5.63 9.75
C LYS A 181 -6.29 6.55 10.13
N VAL A 182 -6.09 7.40 11.13
CA VAL A 182 -7.10 8.36 11.60
C VAL A 182 -7.48 9.32 10.46
N VAL A 183 -6.48 9.90 9.79
CA VAL A 183 -6.68 10.84 8.68
C VAL A 183 -7.38 10.16 7.49
N ALA A 184 -7.02 8.92 7.15
CA ALA A 184 -7.69 8.16 6.10
C ALA A 184 -9.18 7.93 6.42
N GLN A 185 -9.50 7.61 7.68
CA GLN A 185 -10.88 7.44 8.13
C GLN A 185 -11.67 8.77 8.14
N GLU A 186 -11.01 9.87 8.48
CA GLU A 186 -11.58 11.22 8.42
C GLU A 186 -11.94 11.59 6.98
N ILE A 187 -11.05 11.34 6.00
CA ILE A 187 -11.32 11.56 4.57
C ILE A 187 -12.55 10.76 4.12
N LEU A 188 -12.64 9.48 4.48
CA LEU A 188 -13.80 8.65 4.13
C LEU A 188 -15.11 9.23 4.70
N THR A 189 -15.08 9.69 5.95
CA THR A 189 -16.24 10.29 6.63
C THR A 189 -16.66 11.60 5.95
N LEU A 190 -15.70 12.45 5.58
CA LEU A 190 -15.96 13.70 4.89
C LEU A 190 -16.48 13.48 3.46
N GLU A 191 -15.96 12.51 2.71
CA GLU A 191 -16.47 12.15 1.39
C GLU A 191 -17.91 11.60 1.47
N GLN A 192 -18.25 10.83 2.50
CA GLN A 192 -19.64 10.41 2.75
C GLN A 192 -20.55 11.61 3.06
N LYS A 193 -20.09 12.55 3.91
CA LYS A 193 -20.83 13.79 4.21
C LYS A 193 -21.05 14.62 2.95
N LYS A 194 -20.02 14.78 2.12
CA LYS A 194 -20.09 15.46 0.82
C LYS A 194 -21.12 14.81 -0.10
N ALA A 195 -21.10 13.49 -0.25
CA ALA A 195 -22.08 12.75 -1.04
C ALA A 195 -23.52 12.97 -0.53
N SER A 196 -23.71 12.99 0.80
CA SER A 196 -25.02 13.27 1.41
C SER A 196 -25.51 14.68 1.10
N VAL A 197 -24.65 15.70 1.18
CA VAL A 197 -25.00 17.09 0.86
C VAL A 197 -25.32 17.24 -0.63
N ILE A 198 -24.54 16.61 -1.50
CA ILE A 198 -24.78 16.57 -2.95
C ILE A 198 -26.16 16.00 -3.26
N SER A 199 -26.50 14.83 -2.71
CA SER A 199 -27.81 14.19 -2.92
C SER A 199 -28.97 15.06 -2.45
N LYS A 200 -28.82 15.77 -1.31
CA LYS A 200 -29.81 16.75 -0.84
C LYS A 200 -29.97 17.91 -1.82
N LEU A 201 -28.88 18.48 -2.32
CA LEU A 201 -28.91 19.57 -3.31
C LEU A 201 -29.58 19.13 -4.63
N GLU A 202 -29.26 17.94 -5.13
CA GLU A 202 -29.87 17.36 -6.32
C GLU A 202 -31.38 17.15 -6.14
N SER A 203 -31.81 16.64 -4.97
CA SER A 203 -33.24 16.47 -4.64
C SER A 203 -34.03 17.79 -4.64
N LEU A 204 -33.34 18.92 -4.44
CA LEU A 204 -33.91 20.27 -4.49
C LEU A 204 -33.79 20.91 -5.88
N GLY A 205 -33.32 20.16 -6.89
CA GLY A 205 -33.18 20.60 -8.28
C GLY A 205 -31.96 21.49 -8.53
N VAL A 206 -30.92 21.42 -7.69
CA VAL A 206 -29.66 22.15 -7.90
C VAL A 206 -28.71 21.30 -8.74
N SER A 207 -28.25 21.83 -9.88
CA SER A 207 -27.23 21.17 -10.70
C SER A 207 -25.85 21.26 -10.03
N ILE A 208 -25.24 20.12 -9.73
CA ILE A 208 -23.96 20.05 -8.99
C ILE A 208 -22.77 20.45 -9.86
N SER A 209 -22.89 20.26 -11.18
CA SER A 209 -21.87 20.66 -12.18
C SER A 209 -21.54 22.16 -12.17
N THR A 210 -22.40 23.01 -11.59
CA THR A 210 -22.16 24.45 -11.45
C THR A 210 -21.50 24.83 -10.12
N LEU A 211 -21.39 23.89 -9.18
CA LEU A 211 -20.89 24.11 -7.82
C LEU A 211 -19.56 23.43 -7.54
N ILE A 212 -19.23 22.37 -8.28
CA ILE A 212 -17.94 21.69 -8.19
C ILE A 212 -17.06 22.20 -9.34
N PRO A 213 -15.96 22.93 -9.07
CA PRO A 213 -15.01 23.27 -10.12
C PRO A 213 -14.47 21.99 -10.74
N SER A 214 -14.60 21.87 -12.06
CA SER A 214 -14.02 20.76 -12.81
C SER A 214 -12.51 20.74 -12.56
N LYS A 215 -12.03 19.68 -11.88
CA LYS A 215 -10.58 19.41 -11.78
C LYS A 215 -10.04 19.38 -13.20
N LYS A 216 -9.24 20.38 -13.59
CA LYS A 216 -8.38 20.27 -14.77
C LYS A 216 -7.55 19.00 -14.56
N GLN A 217 -7.80 17.99 -15.38
CA GLN A 217 -6.90 16.86 -15.54
C GLN A 217 -5.59 17.41 -16.12
N GLY A 218 -4.67 17.78 -15.24
CA GLY A 218 -3.28 18.02 -15.57
C GLY A 218 -2.47 16.82 -15.12
N LEU A 219 -2.48 15.77 -15.94
CA LEU A 219 -1.52 14.67 -15.87
C LEU A 219 -0.90 14.56 -17.27
N ALA A 220 0.30 15.10 -17.39
CA ALA A 220 1.38 14.60 -18.24
C ALA A 220 2.68 14.90 -17.50
#